data_AF-A0A177FC49-F1
#
_entry.id   AF-A0A177FC49-F1
#
_cell.length_a   1.000
_cell.length_b   1.000
_cell.length_c   1.000
_cell.angle_alpha   90.00
_cell.angle_beta   90.00
_cell.angle_gamma   90.00
#
_symmetry.space_group_name_H-M   'P 1'
#
loop_
_entity.id
_entity.type
_entity.pdbx_description
1 polymer ?
#
loop_
_entity_poly.entity_id
_entity_poly.type
_entity_poly.pdbx_seq_one_letter_code
_entity_poly.pdbx_strand_id
1 'polypeptide(L)'
;MAILPARKAVAVSVKAGQELKVVNTYGKQVVDFWAFNPDDPNDFLSMVHTRTILLNVALSKGDNLYSTRRKPMLVLTEDTTKGVHDIIWSACDAERYRMQGFDGYHDNCTDNMHQALKDNFPGFHIADDWVPDPLNLFMNVAIDHRGGLDIKTPTSERGQFVTLQAQTDLIIVMSACPQDLAPVNGGMPTDCEYFVSDAGSLAQIPLTVAPPRRRRVKVALSFDFDAVSHWLGTGCHKDNNMADYSSGIFAGQVGAIRLLDMLKRCGIADKVTWFIPGHTVETFPHAVKQVVESGAEIGLHGYSHEGIYQMTEEQERDVLLKCIEVATKLCGKKPRGYRAPMYTIRETTVKLLRQHEFLYDTSLMHHDSQPYFTPSDPPIKAIDFSQPASSWLHPTEISPQTYPVGQHPLVEIPCGWYNEDMMPLQYLPHLANSMGYVSTRVVEQMWKDKFLWLWDHSNEGTEDTDFVFPILMHPDTSGLAHIIGMSERFITWLKGFGDSVTFSKHEDIARGWLAEQKQRQGLA
;
A
#
# COMPACT_ATOMS: atom_id res chain seq x y z
N MET A 1 22.69 -20.42 31.37
CA MET A 1 21.84 -19.27 31.01
C MET A 1 22.76 -18.12 30.66
N ALA A 2 22.38 -17.29 29.70
CA ALA A 2 23.12 -16.09 29.32
C ALA A 2 22.67 -14.90 30.18
N ILE A 3 23.53 -13.91 30.36
CA ILE A 3 23.26 -12.73 31.17
C ILE A 3 22.65 -11.63 30.29
N LEU A 4 21.60 -10.99 30.79
CA LEU A 4 21.10 -9.69 30.33
C LEU A 4 21.60 -8.65 31.36
N PRO A 5 22.70 -7.90 31.05
CA PRO A 5 23.32 -7.01 32.02
C PRO A 5 22.40 -5.83 32.37
N ALA A 6 22.44 -5.40 33.62
CA ALA A 6 21.72 -4.23 34.11
C ALA A 6 22.01 -3.01 33.21
N ARG A 7 20.97 -2.22 32.93
CA ARG A 7 21.05 -0.98 32.15
C ARG A 7 21.46 -1.17 30.69
N LYS A 8 21.55 -2.41 30.19
CA LYS A 8 21.93 -2.74 28.80
C LYS A 8 20.90 -3.65 28.15
N ALA A 9 21.03 -3.82 26.84
CA ALA A 9 20.21 -4.75 26.07
C ALA A 9 21.05 -5.83 25.40
N VAL A 10 20.38 -6.94 25.10
CA VAL A 10 20.87 -8.01 24.25
C VAL A 10 19.87 -8.25 23.12
N ALA A 11 20.38 -8.62 21.95
CA ALA A 11 19.56 -9.03 20.82
C ALA A 11 19.96 -10.44 20.39
N VAL A 12 18.98 -11.31 20.18
CA VAL A 12 19.19 -12.74 19.86
C VAL A 12 18.23 -13.21 18.78
N SER A 13 18.66 -14.20 17.99
CA SER A 13 17.76 -14.88 17.06
C SER A 13 17.08 -16.06 17.76
N VAL A 14 15.76 -16.17 17.60
CA VAL A 14 14.94 -17.27 18.13
C VAL A 14 14.11 -17.84 16.99
N LYS A 15 14.26 -19.13 16.74
CA LYS A 15 13.59 -19.86 15.66
C LYS A 15 12.20 -20.31 16.07
N ALA A 16 11.33 -20.50 15.08
CA ALA A 16 9.99 -21.04 15.31
C ALA A 16 10.07 -22.34 16.15
N GLY A 17 9.25 -22.42 17.18
CA GLY A 17 9.19 -23.55 18.12
C GLY A 17 10.15 -23.46 19.31
N GLN A 18 11.20 -22.63 19.26
CA GLN A 18 12.09 -22.43 20.39
C GLN A 18 11.40 -21.65 21.50
N GLU A 19 11.79 -21.96 22.74
CA GLU A 19 11.36 -21.23 23.92
C GLU A 19 12.46 -20.27 24.37
N LEU A 20 12.07 -19.04 24.67
CA LEU A 20 12.88 -18.04 25.34
C LEU A 20 12.39 -17.88 26.78
N LYS A 21 13.22 -18.26 27.74
CA LYS A 21 13.00 -18.05 29.17
C LYS A 21 13.74 -16.80 29.62
N VAL A 22 13.04 -15.89 30.31
CA VAL A 22 13.60 -14.67 30.92
C VAL A 22 13.41 -14.76 32.43
N VAL A 23 14.52 -14.78 33.17
CA VAL A 23 14.58 -14.94 34.62
C VAL A 23 14.93 -13.63 35.29
N ASN A 24 14.12 -13.24 36.26
CA ASN A 24 14.36 -12.11 37.14
C ASN A 24 15.32 -12.53 38.26
N THR A 25 16.62 -12.59 37.96
CA THR A 25 17.65 -13.24 38.79
C THR A 25 17.73 -12.66 40.21
N TYR A 26 17.53 -11.35 40.37
CA TYR A 26 17.57 -10.65 41.65
C TYR A 26 16.20 -10.20 42.15
N GLY A 27 15.15 -10.34 41.33
CA GLY A 27 13.82 -9.83 41.61
C GLY A 27 13.69 -8.35 41.22
N LYS A 28 12.45 -7.92 41.02
CA LYS A 28 12.06 -6.54 40.72
C LYS A 28 12.58 -5.92 39.42
N GLN A 29 13.54 -6.48 38.70
CA GLN A 29 14.03 -5.92 37.45
C GLN A 29 12.96 -5.96 36.35
N VAL A 30 12.70 -4.82 35.70
CA VAL A 30 11.85 -4.72 34.50
C VAL A 30 12.68 -5.01 33.26
N VAL A 31 12.10 -5.75 32.32
CA VAL A 31 12.72 -6.03 31.03
C VAL A 31 11.80 -5.53 29.92
N ASP A 32 12.23 -4.48 29.22
CA ASP A 32 11.55 -4.03 28.00
C ASP A 32 11.91 -5.04 26.89
N PHE A 33 10.88 -5.59 26.25
CA PHE A 33 11.00 -6.71 25.32
C PHE A 33 10.39 -6.36 23.97
N TRP A 34 11.13 -6.66 22.90
CA TRP A 34 10.66 -6.53 21.51
C TRP A 34 10.95 -7.80 20.74
N ALA A 35 10.12 -8.09 19.74
CA ALA A 35 10.40 -9.12 18.75
C ALA A 35 10.09 -8.59 17.34
N PHE A 36 10.97 -8.88 16.40
CA PHE A 36 10.88 -8.45 15.02
C PHE A 36 10.90 -9.66 14.09
N ASN A 37 10.14 -9.58 13.01
CA ASN A 37 10.31 -10.49 11.88
C ASN A 37 11.67 -10.20 11.22
N PRO A 38 12.59 -11.18 11.10
CA PRO A 38 13.91 -10.96 10.50
C PRO A 38 13.86 -10.52 9.04
N ASP A 39 12.77 -10.84 8.33
CA ASP A 39 12.61 -10.58 6.90
C ASP A 39 11.82 -9.29 6.60
N ASP A 40 11.14 -8.71 7.58
CA ASP A 40 10.37 -7.47 7.44
C ASP A 40 10.45 -6.61 8.72
N PRO A 41 11.25 -5.53 8.74
CA PRO A 41 11.40 -4.69 9.93
C PRO A 41 10.12 -3.94 10.32
N ASN A 42 9.09 -3.90 9.47
CA ASN A 42 7.80 -3.31 9.78
C ASN A 42 6.80 -4.32 10.38
N ASP A 43 7.13 -5.61 10.39
CA ASP A 43 6.34 -6.68 11.02
C ASP A 43 6.97 -7.05 12.36
N PHE A 44 6.50 -6.42 13.43
CA PHE A 44 7.07 -6.57 14.78
C PHE A 44 5.97 -6.75 15.83
N LEU A 45 6.38 -7.22 17.00
CA LEU A 45 5.52 -7.48 18.15
C LEU A 45 4.79 -6.20 18.57
N SER A 46 3.46 -6.26 18.60
CA SER A 46 2.62 -5.08 18.74
C SER A 46 1.67 -5.20 19.93
N MET A 47 1.92 -4.40 20.96
CA MET A 47 1.06 -4.39 22.14
C MET A 47 -0.33 -3.84 21.85
N VAL A 48 -0.47 -2.90 20.90
CA VAL A 48 -1.79 -2.38 20.48
C VAL A 48 -2.64 -3.45 19.82
N HIS A 49 -2.07 -4.26 18.93
CA HIS A 49 -2.80 -5.35 18.31
C HIS A 49 -3.11 -6.45 19.33
N THR A 50 -2.13 -6.77 20.19
CA THR A 50 -2.30 -7.78 21.23
C THR A 50 -3.46 -7.44 22.17
N ARG A 51 -3.50 -6.24 22.76
CA ARG A 51 -4.60 -5.85 23.67
C ARG A 51 -5.95 -5.75 22.96
N THR A 52 -5.98 -5.35 21.69
CA THR A 52 -7.21 -5.33 20.88
C THR A 52 -7.73 -6.73 20.59
N ILE A 53 -6.85 -7.70 20.32
CA ILE A 53 -7.26 -9.08 20.01
C ILE A 53 -7.67 -9.83 21.27
N LEU A 54 -6.91 -9.70 22.36
CA LEU A 54 -7.23 -10.32 23.64
C LEU A 54 -8.40 -9.62 24.35
N LEU A 55 -8.76 -8.40 23.93
CA LEU A 55 -9.70 -7.51 24.62
C LEU A 55 -9.34 -7.35 26.11
N ASN A 56 -8.04 -7.34 26.39
CA ASN A 56 -7.49 -7.34 27.74
C ASN A 56 -6.16 -6.59 27.76
N VAL A 57 -5.87 -5.95 28.89
CA VAL A 57 -4.62 -5.21 29.14
C VAL A 57 -3.67 -5.96 30.08
N ALA A 58 -4.06 -7.15 30.53
CA ALA A 58 -3.23 -8.08 31.28
C ALA A 58 -3.00 -9.36 30.47
N LEU A 59 -1.79 -9.91 30.56
CA LEU A 59 -1.42 -11.16 29.91
C LEU A 59 -1.65 -12.34 30.86
N SER A 60 -2.09 -13.46 30.29
CA SER A 60 -2.27 -14.74 30.96
C SER A 60 -1.48 -15.84 30.27
N LYS A 61 -1.11 -16.87 31.04
CA LYS A 61 -0.54 -18.09 30.46
C LYS A 61 -1.46 -18.64 29.36
N GLY A 62 -0.88 -18.92 28.21
CA GLY A 62 -1.57 -19.40 27.00
C GLY A 62 -1.93 -18.29 26.02
N ASP A 63 -1.81 -17.01 26.40
CA ASP A 63 -2.09 -15.91 25.49
C ASP A 63 -1.07 -15.85 24.34
N ASN A 64 -1.59 -15.57 23.15
CA ASN A 64 -0.78 -15.22 21.99
C ASN A 64 -0.45 -13.72 22.03
N LEU A 65 0.77 -13.39 21.65
CA LEU A 65 1.21 -12.03 21.38
C LEU A 65 1.36 -11.83 19.88
N TYR A 66 0.86 -10.71 19.37
CA TYR A 66 0.59 -10.52 17.95
C TYR A 66 1.48 -9.45 17.32
N SER A 67 1.78 -9.62 16.04
CA SER A 67 2.52 -8.64 15.24
C SER A 67 1.66 -7.44 14.80
N THR A 68 2.27 -6.42 14.19
CA THR A 68 1.57 -5.33 13.48
C THR A 68 0.67 -5.84 12.34
N ARG A 69 0.93 -7.04 11.82
CA ARG A 69 0.09 -7.73 10.83
C ARG A 69 -0.88 -8.74 11.45
N ARG A 70 -1.11 -8.68 12.77
CA ARG A 70 -2.00 -9.57 13.54
C ARG A 70 -1.64 -11.06 13.45
N LYS A 71 -0.38 -11.38 13.15
CA LYS A 71 0.12 -12.76 13.16
C LYS A 71 0.61 -13.12 14.57
N PRO A 72 0.32 -14.31 15.10
CA PRO A 72 0.94 -14.77 16.34
C PRO A 72 2.46 -14.80 16.19
N MET A 73 3.19 -14.15 17.09
CA MET A 73 4.66 -14.18 17.13
C MET A 73 5.17 -15.00 18.30
N LEU A 74 4.54 -14.87 19.47
CA LEU A 74 4.95 -15.51 20.71
C LEU A 74 3.72 -16.03 21.46
N VAL A 75 3.91 -17.09 22.25
CA VAL A 75 2.92 -17.58 23.22
C VAL A 75 3.54 -17.54 24.60
N LEU A 76 2.83 -17.00 25.59
CA LEU A 76 3.24 -17.07 26.99
C LEU A 76 2.99 -18.48 27.54
N THR A 77 3.98 -19.36 27.47
CA THR A 77 3.83 -20.78 27.85
C THR A 77 3.98 -21.00 29.35
N GLU A 78 4.74 -20.14 30.03
CA GLU A 78 4.94 -20.21 31.47
C GLU A 78 5.12 -18.82 32.08
N ASP A 79 4.50 -18.59 33.23
CA ASP A 79 4.73 -17.42 34.06
C ASP A 79 4.64 -17.86 35.52
N THR A 80 5.75 -17.73 36.24
CA THR A 80 5.85 -18.07 37.67
C THR A 80 5.55 -16.89 38.59
N THR A 81 5.30 -15.71 38.02
CA THR A 81 4.98 -14.48 38.73
C THR A 81 3.49 -14.40 39.05
N LYS A 82 3.01 -13.21 39.44
CA LYS A 82 1.59 -12.94 39.67
C LYS A 82 0.84 -12.51 38.39
N GLY A 83 1.44 -12.63 37.19
CA GLY A 83 0.85 -12.16 35.94
C GLY A 83 0.91 -10.63 35.77
N VAL A 84 1.81 -9.96 36.48
CA VAL A 84 1.94 -8.49 36.45
C VAL A 84 3.02 -8.11 35.47
N HIS A 85 2.59 -7.84 34.23
CA HIS A 85 3.39 -7.37 33.11
C HIS A 85 2.63 -6.23 32.44
N ASP A 86 3.35 -5.22 31.97
CA ASP A 86 2.73 -4.05 31.34
C ASP A 86 2.84 -4.13 29.80
N ILE A 87 1.75 -3.73 29.14
CA ILE A 87 1.61 -3.68 27.67
C ILE A 87 1.05 -2.32 27.21
N ILE A 88 1.17 -1.28 28.05
CA ILE A 88 0.61 0.05 27.81
C ILE A 88 1.70 1.13 27.87
N TRP A 89 2.65 1.02 28.78
CA TRP A 89 3.64 2.04 29.04
C TRP A 89 4.74 2.04 27.97
N SER A 90 5.15 3.23 27.53
CA SER A 90 6.22 3.36 26.56
C SER A 90 7.58 3.01 27.18
N ALA A 91 8.54 2.65 26.33
CA ALA A 91 9.93 2.50 26.74
C ALA A 91 10.48 3.81 27.33
N CYS A 92 11.51 3.71 28.18
CA CYS A 92 12.22 4.92 28.63
C CYS A 92 13.14 5.48 27.53
N ASP A 93 13.24 6.80 27.49
CA ASP A 93 14.04 7.58 26.54
C ASP A 93 14.63 8.83 27.23
N ALA A 94 15.53 9.53 26.54
CA ALA A 94 16.19 10.72 27.07
C ALA A 94 15.22 11.84 27.49
N GLU A 95 14.12 12.05 26.75
CA GLU A 95 13.13 13.08 27.07
C GLU A 95 12.35 12.71 28.33
N ARG A 96 12.02 11.43 28.52
CA ARG A 96 11.36 10.94 29.73
C ARG A 96 12.20 11.23 30.98
N TYR A 97 13.51 11.01 30.92
CA TYR A 97 14.40 11.33 32.03
C TYR A 97 14.48 12.84 32.29
N ARG A 98 14.50 13.68 31.25
CA ARG A 98 14.43 15.14 31.41
C ARG A 98 13.13 15.60 32.05
N MET A 99 11.99 15.00 31.67
CA MET A 99 10.70 15.27 32.32
C MET A 99 10.69 14.92 33.81
N GLN A 100 11.52 13.95 34.22
CA GLN A 100 11.70 13.55 35.62
C GLN A 100 12.76 14.39 36.36
N GLY A 101 13.32 15.42 35.71
CA GLY A 101 14.26 16.36 36.29
C GLY A 101 15.73 15.91 36.25
N PHE A 102 16.06 14.87 35.47
CA PHE A 102 17.45 14.49 35.26
C PHE A 102 18.10 15.40 34.22
N ASP A 103 19.26 15.96 34.56
CA ASP A 103 20.07 16.78 33.67
C ASP A 103 21.28 15.97 33.17
N GLY A 104 21.47 15.91 31.86
CA GLY A 104 22.51 15.12 31.19
C GLY A 104 22.01 13.80 30.58
N TYR A 105 22.95 12.91 30.28
CA TYR A 105 22.68 11.60 29.67
C TYR A 105 22.40 10.54 30.73
N HIS A 106 21.35 9.76 30.50
CA HIS A 106 21.02 8.57 31.28
C HIS A 106 20.85 7.39 30.32
N ASP A 107 21.41 6.21 30.67
CA ASP A 107 21.13 4.98 29.92
C ASP A 107 19.61 4.82 29.78
N ASN A 108 19.12 4.42 28.62
CA ASN A 108 17.69 4.27 28.39
C ASN A 108 17.40 3.11 27.43
N CYS A 109 16.18 2.58 27.52
CA CYS A 109 15.75 1.40 26.77
C CYS A 109 15.70 1.65 25.25
N THR A 110 15.36 2.87 24.83
CA THR A 110 15.33 3.26 23.41
C THR A 110 16.72 3.15 22.78
N ASP A 111 17.73 3.80 23.39
CA ASP A 111 19.11 3.73 22.92
C ASP A 111 19.66 2.30 22.98
N ASN A 112 19.38 1.59 24.09
CA ASN A 112 19.83 0.21 24.29
C ASN A 112 19.30 -0.72 23.21
N MET A 113 18.02 -0.61 22.85
CA MET A 113 17.39 -1.45 21.82
C MET A 113 18.05 -1.23 20.46
N HIS A 114 18.22 0.03 20.05
CA HIS A 114 18.88 0.40 18.80
C HIS A 114 20.33 -0.07 18.76
N GLN A 115 21.08 0.11 19.85
CA GLN A 115 22.47 -0.33 19.93
C GLN A 115 22.58 -1.86 19.84
N ALA A 116 21.72 -2.60 20.54
CA ALA A 116 21.72 -4.06 20.49
C ALA A 116 21.39 -4.60 19.09
N LEU A 117 20.45 -3.98 18.36
CA LEU A 117 20.18 -4.33 16.97
C LEU A 117 21.39 -4.04 16.07
N LYS A 118 21.99 -2.86 16.18
CA LYS A 118 23.16 -2.46 15.39
C LYS A 118 24.34 -3.40 15.59
N ASP A 119 24.60 -3.80 16.83
CA ASP A 119 25.76 -4.64 17.18
C ASP A 119 25.59 -6.09 16.74
N ASN A 120 24.37 -6.65 16.83
CA ASN A 120 24.13 -8.08 16.61
C ASN A 120 23.51 -8.40 15.25
N PHE A 121 22.80 -7.44 14.65
CA PHE A 121 22.08 -7.59 13.39
C PHE A 121 22.32 -6.37 12.48
N PRO A 122 23.57 -6.09 12.06
CA PRO A 122 23.90 -4.90 11.27
C PRO A 122 23.21 -4.82 9.90
N GLY A 123 22.64 -5.93 9.41
CA GLY A 123 21.82 -5.96 8.20
C GLY A 123 20.35 -5.61 8.42
N PHE A 124 19.88 -5.56 9.67
CA PHE A 124 18.51 -5.29 10.05
C PHE A 124 18.36 -3.82 10.46
N HIS A 125 17.46 -3.10 9.78
CA HIS A 125 17.35 -1.65 9.90
C HIS A 125 15.92 -1.25 10.27
N ILE A 126 15.79 -0.47 11.36
CA ILE A 126 14.58 0.25 11.75
C ILE A 126 14.90 1.76 11.77
N ALA A 127 13.87 2.61 11.81
CA ALA A 127 14.09 4.06 11.87
C ALA A 127 14.81 4.45 13.18
N ASP A 128 15.92 5.19 13.08
CA ASP A 128 16.80 5.55 14.20
C ASP A 128 16.11 6.43 15.27
N ASP A 129 15.06 7.17 14.91
CA ASP A 129 14.33 8.11 15.75
C ASP A 129 13.04 7.52 16.33
N TRP A 130 12.85 6.20 16.23
CA TRP A 130 11.60 5.55 16.58
C TRP A 130 11.82 4.21 17.32
N VAL A 131 10.93 3.90 18.26
CA VAL A 131 10.92 2.66 19.04
C VAL A 131 9.48 2.11 19.09
N PRO A 132 9.25 0.80 18.85
CA PRO A 132 7.94 0.20 19.08
C PRO A 132 7.58 0.18 20.56
N ASP A 133 6.28 0.21 20.88
CA ASP A 133 5.81 -0.04 22.25
C ASP A 133 6.32 -1.41 22.74
N PRO A 134 7.10 -1.47 23.84
CA PRO A 134 7.63 -2.71 24.36
C PRO A 134 6.55 -3.57 25.02
N LEU A 135 6.81 -4.87 25.10
CA LEU A 135 6.28 -5.71 26.18
C LEU A 135 7.14 -5.47 27.42
N ASN A 136 6.60 -4.85 28.47
CA ASN A 136 7.34 -4.56 29.69
C ASN A 136 7.19 -5.73 30.68
N LEU A 137 8.07 -6.73 30.54
CA LEU A 137 8.08 -7.89 31.43
C LEU A 137 8.37 -7.45 32.86
N PHE A 138 7.60 -8.01 33.80
CA PHE A 138 7.64 -7.75 35.25
C PHE A 138 7.25 -6.33 35.69
N MET A 139 6.96 -5.40 34.78
CA MET A 139 6.57 -4.04 35.13
C MET A 139 5.17 -3.99 35.71
N ASN A 140 4.99 -3.14 36.73
CA ASN A 140 3.74 -2.98 37.45
C ASN A 140 3.16 -1.59 37.20
N VAL A 141 2.31 -1.49 36.18
CA VAL A 141 1.50 -0.30 35.91
C VAL A 141 0.07 -0.61 36.33
N ALA A 142 -0.40 0.05 37.38
CA ALA A 142 -1.75 -0.09 37.87
C ALA A 142 -2.70 0.83 37.11
N ILE A 143 -3.86 0.29 36.72
CA ILE A 143 -4.96 1.07 36.14
C ILE A 143 -6.04 1.21 37.21
N ASP A 144 -6.45 2.44 37.52
CA ASP A 144 -7.54 2.68 38.46
C ASP A 144 -8.92 2.57 37.80
N HIS A 145 -9.98 2.56 38.61
CA HIS A 145 -11.38 2.46 38.15
C HIS A 145 -11.87 3.65 37.31
N ARG A 146 -11.04 4.70 37.15
CA ARG A 146 -11.30 5.89 36.34
C ARG A 146 -10.41 5.95 35.09
N GLY A 147 -9.57 4.94 34.85
CA GLY A 147 -8.62 4.90 33.74
C GLY A 147 -7.32 5.67 33.99
N GLY A 148 -7.04 6.08 35.23
CA GLY A 148 -5.74 6.63 35.63
C GLY A 148 -4.68 5.54 35.66
N LEU A 149 -3.44 5.90 35.32
CA LEU A 149 -2.30 4.99 35.32
C LEU A 149 -1.28 5.39 36.40
N ASP A 150 -0.78 4.40 37.15
CA ASP A 150 0.17 4.60 38.25
C ASP A 150 1.29 3.55 38.21
N ILE A 151 2.55 4.00 38.16
CA ILE A 151 3.72 3.11 38.17
C ILE A 151 4.00 2.70 39.61
N LYS A 152 3.95 1.39 39.86
CA LYS A 152 4.24 0.79 41.17
C LYS A 152 5.50 -0.05 41.10
N THR A 153 6.03 -0.39 42.27
CA THR A 153 7.14 -1.33 42.36
C THR A 153 6.75 -2.68 41.75
N PRO A 154 7.60 -3.28 40.90
CA PRO A 154 7.41 -4.62 40.35
C PRO A 154 7.06 -5.68 41.42
N THR A 155 6.21 -6.63 41.04
CA THR A 155 5.79 -7.69 41.96
C THR A 155 6.63 -8.96 41.85
N SER A 156 7.49 -9.05 40.82
CA SER A 156 8.38 -10.20 40.63
C SER A 156 9.37 -10.34 41.79
N GLU A 157 9.59 -11.58 42.21
CA GLU A 157 10.56 -11.96 43.24
C GLU A 157 11.75 -12.67 42.60
N ARG A 158 12.81 -12.80 43.39
CA ARG A 158 14.06 -13.44 42.98
C ARG A 158 13.83 -14.82 42.35
N GLY A 159 14.38 -15.02 41.16
CA GLY A 159 14.35 -16.31 40.45
C GLY A 159 13.02 -16.62 39.74
N GLN A 160 12.01 -15.75 39.88
CA GLN A 160 10.80 -15.88 39.06
C GLN A 160 11.11 -15.55 37.60
N PHE A 161 10.41 -16.20 36.70
CA PHE A 161 10.63 -16.12 35.27
C PHE A 161 9.33 -16.22 34.47
N VAL A 162 9.45 -15.85 33.20
CA VAL A 162 8.48 -16.12 32.13
C VAL A 162 9.14 -16.94 31.02
N THR A 163 8.35 -17.75 30.32
CA THR A 163 8.76 -18.49 29.13
C THR A 163 7.84 -18.13 27.97
N LEU A 164 8.44 -17.73 26.85
CA LEU A 164 7.75 -17.38 25.62
C LEU A 164 8.17 -18.34 24.51
N GLN A 165 7.22 -19.00 23.85
CA GLN A 165 7.51 -19.84 22.69
C GLN A 165 7.31 -19.06 21.39
N ALA A 166 8.34 -19.03 20.55
CA ALA A 166 8.28 -18.39 19.23
C ALA A 166 7.39 -19.20 18.27
N GLN A 167 6.43 -18.54 17.64
CA GLN A 167 5.53 -19.11 16.63
C GLN A 167 6.09 -18.97 15.20
N THR A 168 7.09 -18.11 15.03
CA THR A 168 7.82 -17.87 13.78
C THR A 168 9.28 -17.58 14.11
N ASP A 169 10.15 -17.47 13.10
CA ASP A 169 11.51 -16.97 13.28
C ASP A 169 11.50 -15.49 13.67
N LEU A 170 12.29 -15.12 14.68
CA LEU A 170 12.28 -13.81 15.30
C LEU A 170 13.71 -13.31 15.60
N ILE A 171 13.87 -11.99 15.51
CA ILE A 171 14.92 -11.25 16.21
C ILE A 171 14.30 -10.70 17.47
N ILE A 172 14.80 -11.09 18.64
CA ILE A 172 14.28 -10.65 19.94
C ILE A 172 15.30 -9.72 20.58
N VAL A 173 14.83 -8.57 21.09
CA VAL A 173 15.64 -7.62 21.85
C VAL A 173 15.07 -7.51 23.25
N MET A 174 15.95 -7.60 24.25
CA MET A 174 15.60 -7.47 25.66
C MET A 174 16.51 -6.43 26.30
N SER A 175 15.94 -5.40 26.90
CA SER A 175 16.65 -4.36 27.64
C SER A 175 16.33 -4.47 29.13
N ALA A 176 17.34 -4.69 29.97
CA ALA A 176 17.17 -4.53 31.42
C ALA A 176 17.01 -3.04 31.71
N CYS A 177 15.78 -2.62 31.98
CA CYS A 177 15.39 -1.23 32.11
C CYS A 177 16.31 -0.48 33.10
N PRO A 178 16.95 0.63 32.70
CA PRO A 178 17.86 1.40 33.55
C PRO A 178 17.16 2.35 34.53
N GLN A 179 15.83 2.49 34.48
CA GLN A 179 15.07 3.46 35.28
C GLN A 179 15.27 3.28 36.79
N ASP A 180 15.80 4.31 37.43
CA ASP A 180 16.11 4.39 38.87
C ASP A 180 15.54 5.66 39.55
N LEU A 181 14.86 6.52 38.80
CA LEU A 181 14.21 7.75 39.29
C LEU A 181 12.71 7.59 39.59
N ALA A 182 12.17 6.41 39.34
CA ALA A 182 10.77 6.04 39.60
C ALA A 182 10.72 4.68 40.31
N PRO A 183 9.56 4.25 40.85
CA PRO A 183 9.42 2.93 41.49
C PRO A 183 9.73 1.71 40.60
N VAL A 184 10.01 1.93 39.31
CA VAL A 184 10.51 0.92 38.37
C VAL A 184 11.80 0.28 38.94
N ASN A 185 11.99 -1.01 38.68
CA ASN A 185 13.13 -1.80 39.16
C ASN A 185 13.30 -1.87 40.69
N GLY A 186 12.36 -1.35 41.49
CA GLY A 186 12.55 -1.20 42.93
C GLY A 186 13.66 -0.19 43.31
N GLY A 187 14.03 0.72 42.38
CA GLY A 187 15.03 1.76 42.59
C GLY A 187 16.49 1.33 42.36
N MET A 188 16.75 0.09 41.98
CA MET A 188 18.10 -0.39 41.65
C MET A 188 18.05 -1.35 40.45
N PRO A 189 18.49 -0.91 39.26
CA PRO A 189 18.63 -1.80 38.11
C PRO A 189 19.63 -2.93 38.41
N THR A 190 19.26 -4.16 38.09
CA THR A 190 20.02 -5.39 38.30
C THR A 190 20.03 -6.26 37.05
N ASP A 191 20.92 -7.25 37.01
CA ASP A 191 21.01 -8.18 35.90
C ASP A 191 19.79 -9.12 35.89
N CYS A 192 19.43 -9.56 34.68
CA CYS A 192 18.56 -10.71 34.46
C CYS A 192 19.34 -11.83 33.79
N GLU A 193 18.76 -13.02 33.75
CA GLU A 193 19.27 -14.12 32.95
C GLU A 193 18.25 -14.52 31.89
N TYR A 194 18.71 -15.02 30.77
CA TYR A 194 17.85 -15.58 29.74
C TYR A 194 18.41 -16.89 29.19
N PHE A 195 17.53 -17.67 28.58
CA PHE A 195 17.88 -18.94 27.96
C PHE A 195 16.99 -19.17 26.73
N VAL A 196 17.61 -19.47 25.60
CA VAL A 196 16.92 -19.94 24.40
C VAL A 196 17.09 -21.45 24.34
N SER A 197 16.00 -22.20 24.22
CA SER A 197 16.04 -23.66 24.14
C SER A 197 16.76 -24.13 22.89
N ASP A 198 17.39 -25.30 22.95
CA ASP A 198 17.87 -25.99 21.74
C ASP A 198 16.70 -26.27 20.78
N ALA A 199 16.97 -26.40 19.48
CA ALA A 199 15.97 -26.70 18.48
C ALA A 199 15.39 -28.12 18.70
N GLY A 200 14.35 -28.21 19.53
CA GLY A 200 13.61 -29.45 19.76
C GLY A 200 12.83 -29.83 18.50
N SER A 201 12.89 -31.10 18.09
CA SER A 201 12.06 -31.62 17.00
C SER A 201 10.59 -31.49 17.40
N LEU A 202 9.87 -30.55 16.79
CA LEU A 202 8.43 -30.47 16.97
C LEU A 202 7.76 -31.63 16.24
N ALA A 203 6.83 -32.28 16.93
CA ALA A 203 5.72 -32.94 16.26
C ALA A 203 5.03 -31.87 15.40
N GLN A 204 5.09 -32.06 14.08
CA GLN A 204 4.37 -31.22 13.13
C GLN A 204 2.89 -31.26 13.50
N ILE A 205 2.36 -30.14 13.97
CA ILE A 205 0.98 -29.80 13.62
C ILE A 205 1.02 -29.69 12.10
N PRO A 206 0.26 -30.50 11.33
CA PRO A 206 0.23 -30.33 9.89
C PRO A 206 -0.49 -29.02 9.59
N LEU A 207 0.25 -27.92 9.61
CA LEU A 207 0.01 -26.81 8.71
C LEU A 207 0.47 -27.32 7.35
N THR A 208 -0.40 -28.06 6.64
CA THR A 208 -0.40 -27.99 5.18
C THR A 208 -0.78 -26.56 4.79
N VAL A 209 0.13 -25.63 5.01
CA VAL A 209 0.20 -24.41 4.21
C VAL A 209 1.18 -24.79 3.12
N ALA A 210 0.65 -24.97 1.91
CA ALA A 210 1.49 -25.01 0.72
C ALA A 210 2.54 -23.89 0.83
N PRO A 211 3.79 -24.09 0.40
CA PRO A 211 4.79 -23.02 0.42
C PRO A 211 4.13 -21.75 -0.13
N PRO A 212 4.22 -20.60 0.57
CA PRO A 212 3.44 -19.43 0.20
C PRO A 212 3.71 -19.15 -1.27
N ARG A 213 2.67 -19.30 -2.10
CA ARG A 213 2.77 -19.03 -3.53
C ARG A 213 3.36 -17.64 -3.65
N ARG A 214 4.56 -17.56 -4.22
CA ARG A 214 5.20 -16.26 -4.49
C ARG A 214 4.19 -15.44 -5.29
N ARG A 215 3.74 -14.33 -4.70
CA ARG A 215 2.75 -13.48 -5.35
C ARG A 215 3.34 -12.91 -6.62
N ARG A 216 2.53 -12.79 -7.67
CA ARG A 216 2.90 -12.20 -8.97
C ARG A 216 1.92 -11.08 -9.25
N VAL A 217 2.36 -9.85 -9.06
CA VAL A 217 1.54 -8.65 -9.23
C VAL A 217 2.06 -7.84 -10.41
N LYS A 218 1.15 -7.40 -11.27
CA LYS A 218 1.46 -6.44 -12.34
C LYS A 218 0.91 -5.08 -11.97
N VAL A 219 1.78 -4.10 -11.75
CA VAL A 219 1.38 -2.71 -11.53
C VAL A 219 1.22 -2.04 -12.89
N ALA A 220 -0.01 -1.61 -13.18
CA ALA A 220 -0.35 -0.84 -14.38
C ALA A 220 -0.30 0.65 -14.02
N LEU A 221 0.92 1.19 -13.89
CA LEU A 221 1.12 2.61 -13.60
C LEU A 221 0.93 3.42 -14.88
N SER A 222 -0.02 4.35 -14.84
CA SER A 222 -0.39 5.19 -15.99
C SER A 222 -0.38 6.67 -15.67
N PHE A 223 -0.26 7.46 -16.73
CA PHE A 223 -0.30 8.91 -16.68
C PHE A 223 -1.27 9.47 -17.70
N ASP A 224 -2.32 10.15 -17.25
CA ASP A 224 -3.23 10.89 -18.14
C ASP A 224 -2.66 12.30 -18.29
N PHE A 225 -2.16 12.60 -19.49
CA PHE A 225 -1.42 13.83 -19.77
C PHE A 225 -2.37 14.92 -20.28
N ASP A 226 -3.26 15.38 -19.42
CA ASP A 226 -4.37 16.22 -19.85
C ASP A 226 -3.93 17.62 -20.22
N ALA A 227 -3.17 18.28 -19.35
CA ALA A 227 -2.68 19.64 -19.57
C ALA A 227 -3.80 20.61 -19.99
N VAL A 228 -3.57 21.42 -21.02
CA VAL A 228 -4.57 22.41 -21.49
C VAL A 228 -5.85 21.75 -21.99
N SER A 229 -5.78 20.51 -22.49
CA SER A 229 -6.96 19.85 -23.07
C SER A 229 -8.08 19.64 -22.04
N HIS A 230 -7.75 19.36 -20.77
CA HIS A 230 -8.72 19.29 -19.67
C HIS A 230 -9.65 20.51 -19.66
N TRP A 231 -9.07 21.72 -19.70
CA TRP A 231 -9.79 22.99 -19.63
C TRP A 231 -10.60 23.31 -20.88
N LEU A 232 -10.38 22.59 -21.99
CA LEU A 232 -11.13 22.72 -23.24
C LEU A 232 -12.30 21.73 -23.30
N GLY A 233 -12.15 20.55 -22.72
CA GLY A 233 -13.16 19.49 -22.70
C GLY A 233 -13.95 19.42 -21.39
N THR A 234 -13.67 18.42 -20.57
CA THR A 234 -14.44 18.15 -19.33
C THR A 234 -14.33 19.23 -18.26
N GLY A 235 -13.22 19.95 -18.20
CA GLY A 235 -12.99 21.11 -17.31
C GLY A 235 -13.41 22.45 -17.92
N CYS A 236 -14.10 22.44 -19.06
CA CYS A 236 -14.55 23.66 -19.72
C CYS A 236 -15.64 24.36 -18.91
N HIS A 237 -15.40 25.64 -18.61
CA HIS A 237 -16.37 26.52 -17.96
C HIS A 237 -16.29 27.92 -18.55
N LYS A 238 -17.43 28.62 -18.61
CA LYS A 238 -17.52 29.98 -19.19
C LYS A 238 -16.66 31.02 -18.45
N ASP A 239 -16.38 30.76 -17.17
CA ASP A 239 -15.60 31.65 -16.30
C ASP A 239 -14.12 31.19 -16.18
N ASN A 240 -13.71 30.20 -16.99
CA ASN A 240 -12.30 29.83 -17.11
C ASN A 240 -11.48 31.04 -17.55
N ASN A 241 -10.34 31.24 -16.90
CA ASN A 241 -9.49 32.40 -17.11
C ASN A 241 -8.03 31.99 -17.31
N MET A 242 -7.17 32.99 -17.52
CA MET A 242 -5.75 32.77 -17.78
C MET A 242 -5.05 31.91 -16.71
N ALA A 243 -5.44 32.03 -15.44
CA ALA A 243 -4.86 31.25 -14.36
C ALA A 243 -5.19 29.75 -14.53
N ASP A 244 -6.43 29.43 -14.89
CA ASP A 244 -6.88 28.05 -15.12
C ASP A 244 -6.08 27.41 -16.26
N TYR A 245 -6.02 28.07 -17.42
CA TYR A 245 -5.22 27.59 -18.55
C TYR A 245 -3.73 27.50 -18.22
N SER A 246 -3.20 28.41 -17.40
CA SER A 246 -1.79 28.37 -17.00
C SER A 246 -1.41 27.11 -16.21
N SER A 247 -2.37 26.52 -15.48
CA SER A 247 -2.15 25.23 -14.80
C SER A 247 -1.95 24.08 -15.79
N GLY A 248 -2.72 24.06 -16.88
CA GLY A 248 -2.52 23.11 -17.98
C GLY A 248 -1.19 23.34 -18.71
N ILE A 249 -0.76 24.60 -18.85
CA ILE A 249 0.58 24.93 -19.39
C ILE A 249 1.68 24.39 -18.45
N PHE A 250 1.52 24.53 -17.13
CA PHE A 250 2.43 23.96 -16.15
C PHE A 250 2.54 22.44 -16.31
N ALA A 251 1.42 21.73 -16.43
CA ALA A 251 1.41 20.28 -16.63
C ALA A 251 2.21 19.88 -17.88
N GLY A 252 1.97 20.58 -19.00
CA GLY A 252 2.64 20.39 -20.29
C GLY A 252 4.15 20.66 -20.28
N GLN A 253 4.58 21.73 -19.63
CA GLN A 253 5.97 22.20 -19.69
C GLN A 253 6.84 21.71 -18.52
N VAL A 254 6.25 21.48 -17.36
CA VAL A 254 6.96 21.24 -16.10
C VAL A 254 6.54 19.92 -15.48
N GLY A 255 5.24 19.71 -15.28
CA GLY A 255 4.70 18.53 -14.58
C GLY A 255 5.14 17.22 -15.22
N ALA A 256 4.99 17.11 -16.55
CA ALA A 256 5.33 15.90 -17.29
C ALA A 256 6.82 15.59 -17.26
N ILE A 257 7.67 16.62 -17.40
CA ILE A 257 9.13 16.46 -17.35
C ILE A 257 9.58 16.00 -15.97
N ARG A 258 9.02 16.59 -14.89
CA ARG A 258 9.33 16.18 -13.51
C ARG A 258 8.97 14.72 -13.25
N LEU A 259 7.78 14.30 -13.68
CA LEU A 259 7.35 12.92 -13.55
C LEU A 259 8.24 11.98 -14.35
N LEU A 260 8.56 12.32 -15.60
CA LEU A 260 9.46 11.52 -16.43
C LEU A 260 10.84 11.37 -15.79
N ASP A 261 11.42 12.43 -15.24
CA ASP A 261 12.71 12.38 -14.57
C ASP A 261 12.66 11.56 -13.27
N MET A 262 11.56 11.64 -12.52
CA MET A 262 11.33 10.77 -11.36
C MET A 262 11.25 9.30 -11.78
N LEU A 263 10.49 8.97 -12.83
CA LEU A 263 10.38 7.61 -13.35
C LEU A 263 11.72 7.05 -13.84
N LYS A 264 12.57 7.90 -14.46
CA LYS A 264 13.94 7.54 -14.86
C LYS A 264 14.79 7.21 -13.63
N ARG A 265 14.75 8.03 -12.57
CA ARG A 265 15.45 7.73 -11.30
C ARG A 265 14.94 6.45 -10.64
N CYS A 266 13.63 6.20 -10.72
CA CYS A 266 13.03 4.95 -10.24
C CYS A 266 13.32 3.73 -11.16
N GLY A 267 13.87 3.93 -12.36
CA GLY A 267 14.19 2.85 -13.30
C GLY A 267 12.97 2.15 -13.91
N ILE A 268 11.87 2.90 -14.10
CA ILE A 268 10.60 2.37 -14.63
C ILE A 268 9.99 3.24 -15.76
N ALA A 269 10.72 4.24 -16.27
CA ALA A 269 10.21 5.15 -17.30
C ALA A 269 9.81 4.47 -18.61
N ASP A 270 10.34 3.29 -18.90
CA ASP A 270 10.05 2.46 -20.07
C ASP A 270 8.97 1.39 -19.78
N LYS A 271 8.40 1.36 -18.57
CA LYS A 271 7.47 0.31 -18.08
C LYS A 271 6.09 0.84 -17.70
N VAL A 272 5.79 2.08 -18.10
CA VAL A 272 4.53 2.77 -17.81
C VAL A 272 3.79 3.12 -19.10
N THR A 273 2.53 3.50 -18.96
CA THR A 273 1.67 3.94 -20.06
C THR A 273 1.28 5.40 -19.88
N TRP A 274 1.36 6.20 -20.93
CA TRP A 274 0.86 7.57 -20.96
C TRP A 274 -0.33 7.65 -21.90
N PHE A 275 -1.50 8.01 -21.37
CA PHE A 275 -2.68 8.30 -22.18
C PHE A 275 -2.67 9.81 -22.48
N ILE A 276 -2.51 10.15 -23.75
CA ILE A 276 -2.24 11.55 -24.15
C ILE A 276 -3.35 12.02 -25.10
N PRO A 277 -4.06 13.10 -24.75
CA PRO A 277 -5.00 13.73 -25.67
C PRO A 277 -4.30 14.25 -26.93
N GLY A 278 -4.96 14.13 -28.09
CA GLY A 278 -4.40 14.58 -29.37
C GLY A 278 -3.97 16.04 -29.36
N HIS A 279 -4.74 16.92 -28.71
CA HIS A 279 -4.40 18.32 -28.48
C HIS A 279 -3.09 18.46 -27.70
N THR A 280 -2.88 17.67 -26.65
CA THR A 280 -1.64 17.71 -25.84
C THR A 280 -0.43 17.26 -26.65
N VAL A 281 -0.58 16.23 -27.51
CA VAL A 281 0.45 15.81 -28.45
C VAL A 281 0.90 16.96 -29.36
N GLU A 282 -0.05 17.71 -29.92
CA GLU A 282 0.24 18.80 -30.86
C GLU A 282 0.68 20.10 -30.15
N THR A 283 0.26 20.31 -28.90
CA THR A 283 0.55 21.53 -28.12
C THR A 283 1.90 21.47 -27.40
N PHE A 284 2.29 20.30 -26.88
CA PHE A 284 3.53 20.10 -26.13
C PHE A 284 4.45 19.05 -26.79
N PRO A 285 4.78 19.19 -28.08
CA PRO A 285 5.48 18.15 -28.84
C PRO A 285 6.85 17.79 -28.24
N HIS A 286 7.54 18.75 -27.61
CA HIS A 286 8.83 18.49 -26.97
C HIS A 286 8.72 17.58 -25.74
N ALA A 287 7.74 17.82 -24.86
CA ALA A 287 7.54 17.00 -23.67
C ALA A 287 7.06 15.60 -24.07
N VAL A 288 6.09 15.53 -25.00
CA VAL A 288 5.55 14.27 -25.50
C VAL A 288 6.62 13.44 -26.22
N LYS A 289 7.51 14.08 -27.00
CA LYS A 289 8.65 13.38 -27.62
C LYS A 289 9.56 12.72 -26.59
N GLN A 290 9.85 13.38 -25.46
CA GLN A 290 10.66 12.78 -24.40
C GLN A 290 10.00 11.58 -23.73
N VAL A 291 8.67 11.60 -23.59
CA VAL A 291 7.90 10.44 -23.11
C VAL A 291 8.00 9.27 -24.09
N VAL A 292 7.88 9.54 -25.40
CA VAL A 292 8.08 8.51 -26.43
C VAL A 292 9.50 7.95 -26.41
N GLU A 293 10.51 8.83 -26.31
CA GLU A 293 11.92 8.46 -26.25
C GLU A 293 12.29 7.68 -24.97
N SER A 294 11.49 7.77 -23.91
CA SER A 294 11.69 6.96 -22.70
C SER A 294 11.31 5.49 -22.88
N GLY A 295 10.65 5.15 -23.99
CA GLY A 295 10.12 3.81 -24.25
C GLY A 295 8.79 3.51 -23.56
N ALA A 296 8.14 4.51 -22.94
CA ALA A 296 6.80 4.35 -22.40
C ALA A 296 5.79 3.97 -23.49
N GLU A 297 4.70 3.30 -23.11
CA GLU A 297 3.57 3.12 -24.01
C GLU A 297 2.79 4.42 -24.17
N ILE A 298 2.28 4.70 -25.37
CA ILE A 298 1.34 5.80 -25.63
C ILE A 298 -0.05 5.22 -25.95
N GLY A 299 -1.03 5.58 -25.14
CA GLY A 299 -2.46 5.34 -25.35
C GLY A 299 -3.21 6.61 -25.75
N LEU A 300 -4.41 6.45 -26.30
CA LEU A 300 -5.28 7.56 -26.68
C LEU A 300 -6.13 8.06 -25.50
N HIS A 301 -6.42 9.36 -25.48
CA HIS A 301 -7.21 10.00 -24.42
C HIS A 301 -8.11 11.15 -24.92
N GLY A 302 -8.90 10.91 -25.97
CA GLY A 302 -9.64 11.97 -26.66
C GLY A 302 -8.71 12.95 -27.39
N TYR A 303 -9.27 14.01 -27.98
CA TYR A 303 -8.46 15.05 -28.65
C TYR A 303 -8.25 16.22 -27.70
N SER A 304 -9.33 16.89 -27.29
CA SER A 304 -9.34 17.99 -26.32
C SER A 304 -9.96 17.55 -24.99
N HIS A 305 -9.75 16.30 -24.57
CA HIS A 305 -10.28 15.73 -23.34
C HIS A 305 -11.82 15.88 -23.24
N GLU A 306 -12.52 15.59 -24.34
CA GLU A 306 -13.98 15.74 -24.45
C GLU A 306 -14.72 14.64 -23.67
N GLY A 307 -15.70 15.03 -22.86
CA GLY A 307 -16.62 14.09 -22.21
C GLY A 307 -17.60 13.52 -23.22
N ILE A 308 -17.92 12.23 -23.10
CA ILE A 308 -18.76 11.55 -24.08
C ILE A 308 -20.18 12.14 -24.18
N TYR A 309 -20.68 12.71 -23.08
CA TYR A 309 -21.97 13.42 -23.00
C TYR A 309 -21.97 14.77 -23.75
N GLN A 310 -20.80 15.28 -24.14
CA GLN A 310 -20.64 16.53 -24.92
C GLN A 310 -20.65 16.28 -26.43
N MET A 311 -20.55 15.02 -26.87
CA MET A 311 -20.35 14.65 -28.27
C MET A 311 -21.51 13.83 -28.84
N THR A 312 -21.79 14.04 -30.13
CA THR A 312 -22.55 13.10 -30.96
C THR A 312 -21.69 11.88 -31.32
N GLU A 313 -22.32 10.78 -31.76
CA GLU A 313 -21.58 9.59 -32.24
C GLU A 313 -20.68 9.88 -33.44
N GLU A 314 -21.09 10.84 -34.30
CA GLU A 314 -20.27 11.28 -35.43
C GLU A 314 -19.02 12.03 -34.97
N GLN A 315 -19.18 12.96 -34.03
CA GLN A 315 -18.04 13.68 -33.45
C GLN A 315 -17.09 12.71 -32.74
N GLU A 316 -17.62 11.75 -31.99
CA GLU A 316 -16.84 10.71 -31.32
C GLU A 316 -15.97 9.91 -32.30
N ARG A 317 -16.55 9.48 -33.43
CA ARG A 317 -15.82 8.80 -34.50
C ARG A 317 -14.72 9.69 -35.07
N ASP A 318 -15.03 10.93 -35.40
CA ASP A 318 -14.10 11.85 -36.05
C ASP A 318 -12.93 12.20 -35.10
N VAL A 319 -13.20 12.39 -33.81
CA VAL A 319 -12.19 12.55 -32.75
C VAL A 319 -11.29 11.32 -32.67
N LEU A 320 -11.86 10.11 -32.60
CA LEU A 320 -11.07 8.88 -32.54
C LEU A 320 -10.14 8.73 -33.75
N LEU A 321 -10.65 8.98 -34.96
CA LEU A 321 -9.87 8.90 -36.20
C LEU A 321 -8.71 9.90 -36.20
N LYS A 322 -8.96 11.15 -35.78
CA LYS A 322 -7.91 12.17 -35.65
C LYS A 322 -6.86 11.77 -34.63
N CYS A 323 -7.26 11.22 -33.48
CA CYS A 323 -6.34 10.77 -32.46
C CYS A 323 -5.46 9.59 -32.92
N ILE A 324 -6.05 8.63 -33.66
CA ILE A 324 -5.29 7.55 -34.30
C ILE A 324 -4.24 8.12 -35.26
N GLU A 325 -4.60 9.09 -36.10
CA GLU A 325 -3.68 9.74 -37.04
C GLU A 325 -2.51 10.40 -36.31
N VAL A 326 -2.81 11.26 -35.33
CA VAL A 326 -1.81 12.02 -34.55
C VAL A 326 -0.87 11.09 -33.80
N ALA A 327 -1.40 10.10 -33.08
CA ALA A 327 -0.60 9.14 -32.32
C ALA A 327 0.24 8.23 -33.24
N THR A 328 -0.31 7.80 -34.38
CA THR A 328 0.42 6.98 -35.36
C THR A 328 1.59 7.75 -35.96
N LYS A 329 1.39 9.03 -36.28
CA LYS A 329 2.46 9.92 -36.77
C LYS A 329 3.57 10.12 -35.72
N LEU A 330 3.19 10.25 -34.45
CA LEU A 330 4.13 10.41 -33.33
C LEU A 330 4.94 9.12 -33.07
N CYS A 331 4.28 7.97 -33.00
CA CYS A 331 4.88 6.72 -32.53
C CYS A 331 5.39 5.82 -33.66
N GLY A 332 5.06 6.10 -34.91
CA GLY A 332 5.33 5.24 -36.07
C GLY A 332 4.51 3.95 -36.11
N LYS A 333 3.65 3.71 -35.13
CA LYS A 333 2.73 2.56 -35.04
C LYS A 333 1.38 3.01 -34.50
N LYS A 334 0.33 2.27 -34.88
CA LYS A 334 -1.03 2.53 -34.40
C LYS A 334 -1.10 2.31 -32.88
N PRO A 335 -1.73 3.21 -32.11
CA PRO A 335 -1.96 3.00 -30.68
C PRO A 335 -2.84 1.77 -30.44
N ARG A 336 -2.62 1.08 -29.32
CA ARG A 336 -3.34 -0.15 -28.96
C ARG A 336 -4.26 0.02 -27.75
N GLY A 337 -4.06 1.09 -26.99
CA GLY A 337 -4.81 1.43 -25.79
C GLY A 337 -5.64 2.69 -25.92
N TYR A 338 -6.74 2.72 -25.20
CA TYR A 338 -7.62 3.87 -25.06
C TYR A 338 -8.00 4.07 -23.60
N ARG A 339 -8.13 5.32 -23.17
CA ARG A 339 -8.80 5.72 -21.93
C ARG A 339 -9.76 6.85 -22.26
N ALA A 340 -11.02 6.74 -21.85
CA ALA A 340 -11.99 7.80 -22.05
C ALA A 340 -11.75 8.96 -21.07
N PRO A 341 -11.80 10.23 -21.53
CA PRO A 341 -11.82 11.39 -20.64
C PRO A 341 -12.88 11.26 -19.54
N MET A 342 -12.46 11.49 -18.28
CA MET A 342 -13.28 11.32 -17.07
C MET A 342 -13.94 9.93 -16.91
N TYR A 343 -13.35 8.88 -17.48
CA TYR A 343 -13.95 7.54 -17.54
C TYR A 343 -15.35 7.51 -18.16
N THR A 344 -15.70 8.52 -18.96
CA THR A 344 -17.02 8.62 -19.58
C THR A 344 -16.99 7.94 -20.95
N ILE A 345 -17.51 6.71 -21.04
CA ILE A 345 -17.51 5.90 -22.26
C ILE A 345 -18.93 5.40 -22.58
N ARG A 346 -19.24 5.22 -23.87
CA ARG A 346 -20.51 4.64 -24.35
C ARG A 346 -20.27 3.36 -25.15
N GLU A 347 -21.34 2.60 -25.37
CA GLU A 347 -21.33 1.37 -26.18
C GLU A 347 -20.90 1.65 -27.63
N THR A 348 -21.20 2.84 -28.15
CA THR A 348 -20.74 3.33 -29.45
C THR A 348 -19.22 3.43 -29.50
N THR A 349 -18.59 3.86 -28.41
CA THR A 349 -17.12 3.95 -28.29
C THR A 349 -16.51 2.57 -28.28
N VAL A 350 -17.06 1.66 -27.48
CA VAL A 350 -16.61 0.27 -27.44
C VAL A 350 -16.69 -0.37 -28.84
N LYS A 351 -17.78 -0.11 -29.57
CA LYS A 351 -17.94 -0.58 -30.95
C LYS A 351 -16.88 0.02 -31.89
N LEU A 352 -16.61 1.32 -31.81
CA LEU A 352 -15.57 1.98 -32.60
C LEU A 352 -14.16 1.44 -32.28
N LEU A 353 -13.84 1.25 -31.01
CA LEU A 353 -12.56 0.68 -30.57
C LEU A 353 -12.38 -0.74 -31.12
N ARG A 354 -13.44 -1.57 -31.11
CA ARG A 354 -13.43 -2.90 -31.73
C ARG A 354 -13.24 -2.83 -33.25
N GLN A 355 -13.95 -1.93 -33.94
CA GLN A 355 -13.83 -1.74 -35.39
C GLN A 355 -12.42 -1.29 -35.81
N HIS A 356 -11.76 -0.52 -34.96
CA HIS A 356 -10.38 -0.09 -35.16
C HIS A 356 -9.36 -1.01 -34.46
N GLU A 357 -9.74 -2.22 -34.05
CA GLU A 357 -8.83 -3.27 -33.54
C GLU A 357 -7.95 -2.83 -32.34
N PHE A 358 -8.47 -1.97 -31.48
CA PHE A 358 -7.80 -1.64 -30.21
C PHE A 358 -7.64 -2.90 -29.36
N LEU A 359 -6.51 -3.03 -28.67
CA LEU A 359 -6.26 -4.18 -27.81
C LEU A 359 -7.04 -4.05 -26.51
N TYR A 360 -7.04 -2.85 -25.92
CA TYR A 360 -7.64 -2.63 -24.62
C TYR A 360 -8.24 -1.22 -24.44
N ASP A 361 -9.18 -1.16 -23.50
CA ASP A 361 -9.71 0.03 -22.84
C ASP A 361 -9.37 -0.03 -21.34
N THR A 362 -9.40 1.12 -20.68
CA THR A 362 -9.16 1.25 -19.23
C THR A 362 -10.04 2.34 -18.64
N SER A 363 -11.34 2.22 -18.91
CA SER A 363 -12.36 3.22 -18.59
C SER A 363 -13.54 2.68 -17.78
N LEU A 364 -13.65 1.36 -17.59
CA LEU A 364 -14.78 0.70 -16.96
C LEU A 364 -14.40 0.04 -15.62
N MET A 365 -15.36 0.00 -14.70
CA MET A 365 -15.14 -0.37 -13.30
C MET A 365 -15.89 -1.63 -12.85
N HIS A 366 -16.15 -2.60 -13.75
CA HIS A 366 -16.81 -3.87 -13.38
C HIS A 366 -15.94 -4.74 -12.47
N HIS A 367 -14.64 -4.48 -12.45
CA HIS A 367 -13.67 -5.06 -11.54
C HIS A 367 -12.70 -3.95 -11.12
N ASP A 368 -11.88 -4.20 -10.10
CA ASP A 368 -10.90 -3.25 -9.58
C ASP A 368 -9.42 -3.71 -9.70
N SER A 369 -9.19 -4.95 -10.14
CA SER A 369 -7.89 -5.64 -10.01
C SER A 369 -7.66 -6.82 -10.97
N GLN A 370 -8.64 -7.17 -11.81
CA GLN A 370 -8.48 -8.16 -12.88
C GLN A 370 -8.93 -7.60 -14.22
N PRO A 371 -8.20 -7.89 -15.32
CA PRO A 371 -8.71 -7.59 -16.65
C PRO A 371 -9.92 -8.47 -16.99
N TYR A 372 -10.82 -7.94 -17.82
CA TYR A 372 -12.02 -8.63 -18.31
C TYR A 372 -12.33 -8.24 -19.76
N PHE A 373 -13.27 -8.91 -20.41
CA PHE A 373 -13.74 -8.46 -21.73
C PHE A 373 -14.76 -7.35 -21.58
N THR A 374 -14.65 -6.29 -22.39
CA THR A 374 -15.65 -5.21 -22.36
C THR A 374 -17.06 -5.77 -22.59
N PRO A 375 -18.08 -5.27 -21.85
CA PRO A 375 -19.43 -5.80 -21.92
C PRO A 375 -20.02 -5.64 -23.33
N SER A 376 -21.03 -6.46 -23.62
CA SER A 376 -21.85 -6.33 -24.84
C SER A 376 -23.31 -6.01 -24.49
N ASP A 377 -23.52 -5.47 -23.29
CA ASP A 377 -24.83 -5.08 -22.78
C ASP A 377 -25.44 -3.94 -23.61
N PRO A 378 -26.77 -3.93 -23.80
CA PRO A 378 -27.44 -2.74 -24.27
C PRO A 378 -27.33 -1.62 -23.22
N PRO A 379 -27.48 -0.34 -23.63
CA PRO A 379 -27.47 0.77 -22.69
C PRO A 379 -28.48 0.57 -21.55
N ILE A 380 -28.03 0.81 -20.31
CA ILE A 380 -28.89 0.74 -19.13
C ILE A 380 -30.01 1.78 -19.26
N LYS A 381 -31.25 1.32 -19.11
CA LYS A 381 -32.43 2.18 -19.16
C LYS A 381 -32.71 2.77 -17.78
N ALA A 382 -32.59 4.09 -17.65
CA ALA A 382 -33.01 4.80 -16.45
C ALA A 382 -34.53 4.66 -16.24
N ILE A 383 -34.97 4.77 -14.98
CA ILE A 383 -36.39 4.75 -14.64
C ILE A 383 -37.09 5.96 -15.26
N ASP A 384 -38.14 5.71 -16.03
CA ASP A 384 -39.07 6.74 -16.49
C ASP A 384 -40.26 6.82 -15.53
N PHE A 385 -40.20 7.73 -14.56
CA PHE A 385 -41.27 7.92 -13.56
C PHE A 385 -42.61 8.43 -14.14
N SER A 386 -42.67 8.75 -15.44
CA SER A 386 -43.95 9.01 -16.12
C SER A 386 -44.73 7.72 -16.45
N GLN A 387 -44.09 6.56 -16.42
CA GLN A 387 -44.68 5.27 -16.72
C GLN A 387 -45.20 4.55 -15.47
N PRO A 388 -46.07 3.54 -15.61
CA PRO A 388 -46.42 2.66 -14.51
C PRO A 388 -45.19 1.94 -13.95
N ALA A 389 -45.16 1.69 -12.64
CA ALA A 389 -44.03 1.05 -11.97
C ALA A 389 -43.63 -0.31 -12.57
N SER A 390 -44.58 -1.03 -13.16
CA SER A 390 -44.31 -2.27 -13.90
C SER A 390 -43.28 -2.13 -15.02
N SER A 391 -43.02 -0.91 -15.51
CA SER A 391 -42.00 -0.64 -16.54
C SER A 391 -40.56 -0.68 -16.02
N TRP A 392 -40.33 -0.71 -14.70
CA TRP A 392 -39.00 -0.87 -14.09
C TRP A 392 -38.93 -1.92 -12.97
N LEU A 393 -40.03 -2.61 -12.66
CA LEU A 393 -40.07 -3.73 -11.70
C LEU A 393 -39.55 -5.04 -12.33
N HIS A 394 -38.38 -4.98 -12.96
CA HIS A 394 -37.65 -6.11 -13.48
C HIS A 394 -36.15 -5.90 -13.27
N PRO A 395 -35.34 -6.96 -13.13
CA PRO A 395 -33.89 -6.82 -13.03
C PRO A 395 -33.31 -6.24 -14.33
N THR A 396 -32.13 -5.64 -14.22
CA THR A 396 -31.30 -5.32 -15.39
C THR A 396 -30.56 -6.58 -15.82
N GLU A 397 -30.66 -6.95 -17.09
CA GLU A 397 -29.87 -8.05 -17.64
C GLU A 397 -28.40 -7.62 -17.73
N ILE A 398 -27.49 -8.47 -17.26
CA ILE A 398 -26.04 -8.23 -17.28
C ILE A 398 -25.40 -9.37 -18.06
N SER A 399 -24.68 -9.03 -19.13
CA SER A 399 -24.02 -9.97 -20.02
C SER A 399 -22.76 -10.52 -19.35
N PRO A 400 -22.45 -11.81 -19.55
CA PRO A 400 -21.20 -12.36 -19.06
C PRO A 400 -20.02 -11.77 -19.85
N GLN A 401 -18.95 -11.38 -19.15
CA GLN A 401 -17.72 -10.82 -19.74
C GLN A 401 -16.83 -11.92 -20.35
N THR A 402 -17.42 -12.68 -21.27
CA THR A 402 -16.78 -13.81 -21.96
C THR A 402 -16.14 -13.37 -23.28
N TYR A 403 -15.36 -14.25 -23.88
CA TYR A 403 -14.71 -13.97 -25.15
C TYR A 403 -15.75 -13.61 -26.23
N PRO A 404 -15.65 -12.44 -26.90
CA PRO A 404 -16.69 -11.97 -27.80
C PRO A 404 -16.60 -12.63 -29.19
N VAL A 405 -17.32 -13.74 -29.38
CA VAL A 405 -17.36 -14.46 -30.65
C VAL A 405 -17.94 -13.58 -31.76
N GLY A 406 -17.25 -13.49 -32.90
CA GLY A 406 -17.68 -12.72 -34.07
C GLY A 406 -17.42 -11.21 -33.98
N GLN A 407 -16.74 -10.74 -32.93
CA GLN A 407 -16.28 -9.36 -32.79
C GLN A 407 -14.79 -9.33 -32.43
N HIS A 408 -14.14 -8.18 -32.66
CA HIS A 408 -12.77 -8.00 -32.19
C HIS A 408 -12.73 -8.00 -30.65
N PRO A 409 -11.85 -8.79 -30.00
CA PRO A 409 -11.75 -8.80 -28.55
C PRO A 409 -11.13 -7.49 -28.05
N LEU A 410 -11.84 -6.81 -27.16
CA LEU A 410 -11.36 -5.62 -26.47
C LEU A 410 -11.26 -5.93 -24.98
N VAL A 411 -10.03 -5.94 -24.48
CA VAL A 411 -9.73 -6.17 -23.05
C VAL A 411 -10.01 -4.89 -22.28
N GLU A 412 -10.59 -4.99 -21.12
CA GLU A 412 -10.69 -3.91 -20.15
C GLU A 412 -9.66 -4.15 -19.05
N ILE A 413 -8.76 -3.18 -18.83
CA ILE A 413 -7.91 -3.13 -17.64
C ILE A 413 -8.57 -2.11 -16.71
N PRO A 414 -9.24 -2.54 -15.63
CA PRO A 414 -10.01 -1.61 -14.83
C PRO A 414 -9.15 -0.49 -14.26
N CYS A 415 -9.67 0.73 -14.25
CA CYS A 415 -9.13 1.85 -13.50
C CYS A 415 -10.32 2.68 -13.02
N GLY A 416 -10.18 3.36 -11.88
CA GLY A 416 -11.29 4.13 -11.35
C GLY A 416 -10.91 5.16 -10.31
N TRP A 417 -11.92 5.81 -9.75
CA TRP A 417 -11.79 7.02 -8.94
C TRP A 417 -10.94 6.88 -7.68
N TYR A 418 -10.78 5.67 -7.15
CA TYR A 418 -9.95 5.39 -5.98
C TYR A 418 -8.50 5.00 -6.33
N ASN A 419 -8.17 4.95 -7.62
CA ASN A 419 -6.86 4.58 -8.14
C ASN A 419 -6.13 5.78 -8.77
N GLU A 420 -6.62 7.00 -8.56
CA GLU A 420 -6.10 8.20 -9.21
C GLU A 420 -5.84 9.35 -8.22
N ASP A 421 -5.04 10.33 -8.65
CA ASP A 421 -4.56 11.44 -7.82
C ASP A 421 -5.37 12.73 -7.99
N MET A 422 -5.95 13.01 -9.15
CA MET A 422 -6.55 14.30 -9.48
C MET A 422 -7.80 14.56 -8.63
N MET A 423 -8.72 13.61 -8.52
CA MET A 423 -9.96 13.81 -7.75
C MET A 423 -9.73 14.25 -6.30
N PRO A 424 -8.82 13.63 -5.52
CA PRO A 424 -8.54 14.11 -4.15
C PRO A 424 -7.57 15.30 -4.09
N LEU A 425 -6.59 15.39 -5.00
CA LEU A 425 -5.42 16.28 -4.84
C LEU A 425 -5.38 17.48 -5.79
N GLN A 426 -6.29 17.59 -6.76
CA GLN A 426 -6.38 18.74 -7.66
C GLN A 426 -7.55 19.64 -7.28
N TYR A 427 -7.27 20.93 -7.11
CA TYR A 427 -8.31 21.95 -7.00
C TYR A 427 -8.75 22.41 -8.40
N LEU A 428 -10.05 22.40 -8.64
CA LEU A 428 -10.72 22.81 -9.88
C LEU A 428 -11.76 23.89 -9.53
N PRO A 429 -11.52 25.17 -9.88
CA PRO A 429 -12.24 26.30 -9.31
C PRO A 429 -13.73 26.37 -9.66
N HIS A 430 -14.12 25.78 -10.78
CA HIS A 430 -15.51 25.82 -11.29
C HIS A 430 -16.27 24.51 -11.06
N LEU A 431 -15.69 23.56 -10.32
CA LEU A 431 -16.34 22.31 -9.96
C LEU A 431 -16.93 22.41 -8.54
N ALA A 432 -18.24 22.22 -8.43
CA ALA A 432 -18.88 22.11 -7.13
C ALA A 432 -18.31 20.92 -6.35
N ASN A 433 -17.98 21.13 -5.06
CA ASN A 433 -17.29 20.15 -4.21
C ASN A 433 -15.91 19.71 -4.73
N SER A 434 -15.19 20.57 -5.45
CA SER A 434 -13.80 20.31 -5.77
C SER A 434 -12.96 20.12 -4.50
N MET A 435 -12.05 19.14 -4.54
CA MET A 435 -11.07 18.90 -3.49
C MET A 435 -9.77 19.65 -3.80
N GLY A 436 -8.60 19.04 -3.64
CA GLY A 436 -7.30 19.70 -3.80
C GLY A 436 -6.57 20.01 -2.49
N TYR A 437 -7.20 19.73 -1.36
CA TYR A 437 -6.64 19.98 -0.02
C TYR A 437 -6.49 18.69 0.80
N VAL A 438 -6.75 17.53 0.19
CA VAL A 438 -6.53 16.23 0.84
C VAL A 438 -5.03 16.02 1.03
N SER A 439 -4.63 15.55 2.22
CA SER A 439 -3.23 15.25 2.48
C SER A 439 -2.74 14.13 1.57
N THR A 440 -1.58 14.32 0.95
CA THR A 440 -0.91 13.28 0.14
C THR A 440 -0.65 12.00 0.93
N ARG A 441 -0.52 12.09 2.26
CA ARG A 441 -0.37 10.92 3.13
C ARG A 441 -1.63 10.05 3.19
N VAL A 442 -2.81 10.66 3.10
CA VAL A 442 -4.09 9.94 3.13
C VAL A 442 -4.27 9.15 1.83
N VAL A 443 -4.02 9.80 0.68
CA VAL A 443 -4.11 9.14 -0.63
C VAL A 443 -3.07 8.02 -0.75
N GLU A 444 -1.82 8.28 -0.35
CA GLU A 444 -0.76 7.26 -0.33
C GLU A 444 -1.14 6.05 0.54
N GLN A 445 -1.68 6.28 1.74
CA GLN A 445 -2.08 5.20 2.64
C GLN A 445 -3.26 4.40 2.08
N MET A 446 -4.27 5.08 1.52
CA MET A 446 -5.40 4.44 0.87
C MET A 446 -4.96 3.48 -0.24
N TRP A 447 -4.00 3.89 -1.08
CA TRP A 447 -3.45 3.02 -2.13
C TRP A 447 -2.68 1.83 -1.55
N LYS A 448 -1.89 2.03 -0.48
CA LYS A 448 -1.18 0.93 0.21
C LYS A 448 -2.15 -0.07 0.82
N ASP A 449 -3.20 0.41 1.48
CA ASP A 449 -4.22 -0.44 2.12
C ASP A 449 -4.95 -1.27 1.07
N LYS A 450 -5.33 -0.66 -0.06
CA LYS A 450 -5.93 -1.38 -1.20
C LYS A 450 -4.97 -2.45 -1.74
N PHE A 451 -3.71 -2.10 -1.96
CA PHE A 451 -2.70 -3.06 -2.44
C PHE A 451 -2.52 -4.23 -1.47
N LEU A 452 -2.36 -3.97 -0.17
CA LEU A 452 -2.16 -5.00 0.85
C LEU A 452 -3.39 -5.91 0.99
N TRP A 453 -4.60 -5.34 0.90
CA TRP A 453 -5.81 -6.16 0.90
C TRP A 453 -5.83 -7.12 -0.30
N LEU A 454 -5.54 -6.64 -1.51
CA LEU A 454 -5.44 -7.49 -2.71
C LEU A 454 -4.29 -8.51 -2.60
N TRP A 455 -3.16 -8.12 -2.01
CA TRP A 455 -2.01 -8.98 -1.77
C TRP A 455 -2.36 -10.20 -0.90
N ASP A 456 -3.17 -9.98 0.13
CA ASP A 456 -3.57 -11.05 1.05
C ASP A 456 -4.75 -11.87 0.50
N HIS A 457 -5.66 -11.26 -0.27
CA HIS A 457 -6.95 -11.87 -0.61
C HIS A 457 -7.14 -12.27 -2.08
N SER A 458 -6.28 -11.83 -3.02
CA SER A 458 -6.50 -12.15 -4.43
C SER A 458 -6.36 -13.65 -4.71
N ASN A 459 -7.39 -14.20 -5.36
CA ASN A 459 -7.49 -15.59 -5.81
C ASN A 459 -8.05 -15.72 -7.25
N GLU A 460 -8.37 -14.60 -7.92
CA GLU A 460 -9.04 -14.57 -9.23
C GLU A 460 -8.06 -14.38 -10.40
N GLY A 461 -6.77 -14.24 -10.10
CA GLY A 461 -5.72 -14.05 -11.08
C GLY A 461 -5.48 -15.24 -12.00
N THR A 462 -4.48 -15.07 -12.84
CA THR A 462 -4.01 -16.07 -13.77
C THR A 462 -2.87 -16.92 -13.22
N GLU A 463 -2.36 -17.84 -14.02
CA GLU A 463 -1.15 -18.58 -13.65
C GLU A 463 0.00 -17.59 -13.47
N ASP A 464 0.16 -16.61 -14.35
CA ASP A 464 1.30 -15.69 -14.35
C ASP A 464 1.07 -14.37 -13.59
N THR A 465 -0.16 -14.08 -13.16
CA THR A 465 -0.48 -12.82 -12.47
C THR A 465 -1.62 -13.01 -11.48
N ASP A 466 -1.36 -12.90 -10.18
CA ASP A 466 -2.39 -12.99 -9.15
C ASP A 466 -3.38 -11.82 -9.18
N PHE A 467 -2.90 -10.60 -9.46
CA PHE A 467 -3.76 -9.45 -9.76
C PHE A 467 -2.99 -8.34 -10.47
N VAL A 468 -3.74 -7.48 -11.15
CA VAL A 468 -3.28 -6.23 -11.72
C VAL A 468 -3.59 -5.09 -10.75
N PHE A 469 -2.62 -4.21 -10.50
CA PHE A 469 -2.80 -3.05 -9.65
C PHE A 469 -2.73 -1.77 -10.50
N PRO A 470 -3.88 -1.27 -10.98
CA PRO A 470 -3.95 -0.05 -11.77
C PRO A 470 -3.77 1.17 -10.90
N ILE A 471 -2.91 2.10 -11.30
CA ILE A 471 -2.76 3.41 -10.67
C ILE A 471 -2.60 4.47 -11.75
N LEU A 472 -3.34 5.55 -11.60
CA LEU A 472 -3.33 6.71 -12.47
C LEU A 472 -2.76 7.92 -11.73
N MET A 473 -1.87 8.65 -12.39
CA MET A 473 -1.36 9.95 -11.95
C MET A 473 -1.49 10.97 -13.08
N HIS A 474 -1.55 12.25 -12.76
CA HIS A 474 -1.60 13.29 -13.79
C HIS A 474 -0.37 14.21 -13.68
N PRO A 475 0.26 14.64 -14.78
CA PRO A 475 1.25 15.72 -14.78
C PRO A 475 0.74 17.01 -14.14
N ASP A 476 -0.56 17.27 -14.29
CA ASP A 476 -1.30 18.38 -13.69
C ASP A 476 -1.23 18.36 -12.16
N THR A 477 -1.29 17.16 -11.57
CA THR A 477 -1.40 16.93 -10.12
C THR A 477 -0.10 16.39 -9.54
N SER A 478 0.27 15.14 -9.86
CA SER A 478 1.50 14.49 -9.39
C SER A 478 2.80 15.18 -9.86
N GLY A 479 2.74 16.08 -10.85
CA GLY A 479 3.87 16.94 -11.23
C GLY A 479 4.14 18.11 -10.27
N LEU A 480 3.21 18.41 -9.36
CA LEU A 480 3.36 19.47 -8.36
C LEU A 480 4.41 19.08 -7.31
N ALA A 481 5.22 20.06 -6.88
CA ALA A 481 6.40 19.80 -6.05
C ALA A 481 6.08 19.15 -4.68
N HIS A 482 4.90 19.44 -4.11
CA HIS A 482 4.47 18.86 -2.84
C HIS A 482 3.77 17.49 -3.00
N ILE A 483 3.38 17.11 -4.23
CA ILE A 483 2.71 15.84 -4.52
C ILE A 483 3.68 14.82 -5.08
N ILE A 484 4.65 15.21 -5.92
CA ILE A 484 5.57 14.27 -6.57
C ILE A 484 6.33 13.36 -5.59
N GLY A 485 6.61 13.86 -4.38
CA GLY A 485 7.21 13.05 -3.30
C GLY A 485 6.31 11.90 -2.84
N MET A 486 4.98 12.02 -2.95
CA MET A 486 4.02 10.93 -2.74
C MET A 486 4.21 9.83 -3.78
N SER A 487 4.25 10.22 -5.06
CA SER A 487 4.42 9.30 -6.18
C SER A 487 5.73 8.51 -6.06
N GLU A 488 6.84 9.19 -5.76
CA GLU A 488 8.15 8.56 -5.59
C GLU A 488 8.19 7.60 -4.39
N ARG A 489 7.60 7.99 -3.24
CA ARG A 489 7.49 7.10 -2.06
C ARG A 489 6.63 5.87 -2.36
N PHE A 490 5.50 6.05 -3.02
CA PHE A 490 4.58 4.95 -3.32
C PHE A 490 5.21 3.96 -4.31
N ILE A 491 5.85 4.45 -5.37
CA ILE A 491 6.60 3.62 -6.33
C ILE A 491 7.73 2.87 -5.61
N THR A 492 8.49 3.55 -4.75
CA THR A 492 9.58 2.93 -3.98
C THR A 492 9.05 1.84 -3.05
N TRP A 493 7.92 2.08 -2.39
CA TRP A 493 7.26 1.09 -1.55
C TRP A 493 6.82 -0.15 -2.34
N LEU A 494 6.20 0.02 -3.52
CA LEU A 494 5.84 -1.08 -4.41
C LEU A 494 7.07 -1.88 -4.86
N LYS A 495 8.18 -1.21 -5.17
CA LYS A 495 9.46 -1.88 -5.50
C LYS A 495 10.04 -2.69 -4.34
N GLY A 496 9.70 -2.33 -3.10
CA GLY A 496 10.12 -3.07 -1.90
C GLY A 496 9.64 -4.53 -1.85
N PHE A 497 8.64 -4.89 -2.66
CA PHE A 497 8.14 -6.27 -2.78
C PHE A 497 8.99 -7.17 -3.70
N GLY A 498 10.10 -6.65 -4.25
CA GLY A 498 11.03 -7.40 -5.10
C GLY A 498 10.37 -7.93 -6.39
N ASP A 499 10.83 -9.07 -6.91
CA ASP A 499 10.30 -9.59 -8.19
C ASP A 499 8.86 -10.11 -8.11
N SER A 500 8.22 -10.04 -6.94
CA SER A 500 6.79 -10.32 -6.80
C SER A 500 5.93 -9.20 -7.39
N VAL A 501 6.48 -7.98 -7.53
CA VAL A 501 5.81 -6.82 -8.13
C VAL A 501 6.56 -6.38 -9.37
N THR A 502 5.85 -6.31 -10.49
CA THR A 502 6.39 -5.90 -11.78
C THR A 502 5.60 -4.73 -12.33
N PHE A 503 6.28 -3.64 -12.70
CA PHE A 503 5.67 -2.55 -13.46
C PHE A 503 5.58 -2.98 -14.92
N SER A 504 4.39 -2.87 -15.50
CA SER A 504 4.11 -3.30 -16.87
C SER A 504 3.29 -2.27 -17.60
N LYS A 505 3.55 -2.13 -18.91
CA LYS A 505 2.67 -1.40 -19.82
C LYS A 505 1.30 -2.06 -19.85
N HIS A 506 0.26 -1.26 -20.04
CA HIS A 506 -1.09 -1.76 -20.22
C HIS A 506 -1.17 -2.68 -21.45
N GLU A 507 -0.46 -2.36 -22.55
CA GLU A 507 -0.39 -3.24 -23.75
C GLU A 507 0.07 -4.66 -23.39
N ASP A 508 1.10 -4.78 -22.54
CA ASP A 508 1.71 -6.06 -22.19
C ASP A 508 0.80 -6.87 -21.25
N ILE A 509 0.13 -6.19 -20.31
CA ILE A 509 -0.89 -6.79 -19.44
C ILE A 509 -2.04 -7.34 -20.28
N ALA A 510 -2.63 -6.51 -21.15
CA ALA A 510 -3.77 -6.89 -21.98
C ALA A 510 -3.42 -8.02 -22.96
N ARG A 511 -2.22 -7.98 -23.57
CA ARG A 511 -1.77 -9.02 -24.50
C ARG A 511 -1.59 -10.36 -23.80
N GLY A 512 -0.92 -10.37 -22.66
CA GLY A 512 -0.70 -11.59 -21.86
C GLY A 512 -2.03 -12.20 -21.44
N TRP A 513 -2.90 -11.38 -20.84
CA TRP A 513 -4.23 -11.84 -20.40
C TRP A 513 -5.06 -12.38 -21.57
N LEU A 514 -5.11 -11.69 -22.71
CA LEU A 514 -5.87 -12.13 -23.88
C LEU A 514 -5.36 -13.46 -24.45
N ALA A 515 -4.05 -13.67 -24.49
CA ALA A 515 -3.45 -14.92 -24.96
C ALA A 515 -3.89 -16.10 -24.09
N GLU A 516 -3.87 -15.93 -22.77
CA GLU A 516 -4.33 -16.96 -21.84
C GLU A 516 -5.84 -17.23 -21.98
N GLN A 517 -6.66 -16.19 -22.16
CA GLN A 517 -8.10 -16.39 -22.39
C GLN A 517 -8.37 -17.16 -23.69
N LYS A 518 -7.63 -16.88 -24.76
CA LYS A 518 -7.73 -17.65 -26.02
C LYS A 518 -7.36 -19.11 -25.80
N GLN A 519 -6.30 -19.38 -25.04
CA GLN A 519 -5.89 -20.75 -24.71
C GLN A 519 -6.97 -21.50 -23.91
N ARG A 520 -7.59 -20.86 -22.91
CA ARG A 520 -8.70 -21.43 -22.13
C ARG A 520 -9.92 -21.76 -22.99
N GLN A 521 -10.16 -21.00 -24.06
CA GLN A 521 -11.26 -21.21 -25.01
C GLN A 521 -10.90 -22.18 -26.16
N GLY A 522 -9.67 -22.70 -26.22
CA GLY A 522 -9.21 -23.53 -27.34
C GLY A 522 -9.05 -22.77 -28.66
N LEU A 523 -8.80 -21.46 -28.59
CA LEU A 523 -8.65 -20.53 -29.72
C LEU A 523 -7.19 -20.10 -29.96
N ALA A 524 -6.23 -20.73 -29.26
CA ALA A 524 -4.79 -20.40 -29.28
C ALA A 524 -4.05 -21.01 -30.46
#